data_AF-A0A7S0PP23-F1
#
_entry.id   AF-A0A7S0PP23-F1
#
_cell.length_a   1.000
_cell.length_b   1.000
_cell.length_c   1.000
_cell.angle_alpha   90.00
_cell.angle_beta   90.00
_cell.angle_gamma   90.00
#
_symmetry.space_group_name_H-M   'P 1'
#
loop_
_entity.id
_entity.type
_entity.pdbx_description
1 polymer ?
#
loop_
_entity_poly.entity_id
_entity_poly.type
_entity_poly.pdbx_seq_one_letter_code
_entity_poly.pdbx_strand_id
1 'polypeptide(L)'
;ARERATWSIHDRRMRSNAATVIFAVVSLIALIAPSASHAEEVDNAVRSMPARQQETEDLMTEVDEWLKAEGLNRFGDPKDTMYTGGSPLFDESTGQRRDRYAYIRSRHPDEPWKRGSVRPKIVDVDETRDPRFPARWGPEPPVQTRDFRELPGGYGFGSSTLYKWIETNMAKDAEDLDETGE
;
A
#
# COMPACT_ATOMS: atom_id res chain seq x y z
N ALA A 1 55.77 18.13 59.83
CA ALA A 1 55.08 19.24 59.15
C ALA A 1 54.87 18.86 57.68
N ARG A 2 53.66 19.14 57.16
CA ARG A 2 53.19 19.37 55.76
C ARG A 2 54.25 19.29 54.64
N GLU A 3 54.02 18.88 53.40
CA GLU A 3 52.86 18.45 52.59
C GLU A 3 53.42 18.00 51.21
N ARG A 4 52.68 17.06 50.56
CA ARG A 4 52.41 16.92 49.11
C ARG A 4 53.53 16.75 48.05
N ALA A 5 53.43 15.58 47.40
CA ALA A 5 53.28 15.33 45.95
C ALA A 5 54.41 15.71 44.98
N THR A 6 54.77 14.79 44.08
CA THR A 6 54.41 14.90 42.65
C THR A 6 54.80 13.64 41.86
N TRP A 7 53.81 13.16 41.10
CA TRP A 7 53.86 12.59 39.75
C TRP A 7 54.80 11.42 39.41
N SER A 8 54.18 10.23 39.26
CA SER A 8 54.72 9.08 38.53
C SER A 8 54.13 9.08 37.11
N ILE A 9 55.00 9.23 36.12
CA ILE A 9 54.73 8.90 34.71
C ILE A 9 55.50 7.61 34.45
N HIS A 10 54.79 6.50 34.23
CA HIS A 10 55.30 5.37 33.46
C HIS A 10 54.13 4.73 32.70
N ASP A 11 54.17 4.92 31.38
CA ASP A 11 53.87 3.94 30.34
C ASP A 11 53.22 2.62 30.77
N ARG A 12 52.13 2.21 30.11
CA ARG A 12 52.20 1.24 29.00
C ARG A 12 50.81 0.72 28.61
N ARG A 13 50.61 0.73 27.30
CA ARG A 13 49.56 0.10 26.49
C ARG A 13 49.36 -1.39 26.80
N MET A 14 48.13 -1.84 27.10
CA MET A 14 47.63 -3.24 26.93
C MET A 14 46.09 -3.20 27.04
N ARG A 15 45.31 -3.30 25.96
CA ARG A 15 44.79 -4.54 25.32
C ARG A 15 43.94 -5.43 26.24
N SER A 16 42.64 -5.47 25.90
CA SER A 16 41.75 -6.66 25.79
C SER A 16 40.66 -6.89 26.85
N ASN A 17 39.53 -7.43 26.37
CA ASN A 17 38.49 -8.26 27.04
C ASN A 17 37.26 -7.50 27.55
N ALA A 18 36.13 -7.45 26.84
CA ALA A 18 35.13 -8.53 26.66
C ALA A 18 34.53 -9.05 27.98
N ALA A 19 33.24 -8.78 28.16
CA ALA A 19 32.24 -9.49 28.99
C ALA A 19 32.44 -9.56 30.52
N THR A 20 31.58 -8.87 31.29
CA THR A 20 30.97 -9.29 32.60
C THR A 20 29.89 -8.23 32.94
N VAL A 21 28.60 -8.47 32.67
CA VAL A 21 27.57 -9.05 33.56
C VAL A 21 27.16 -8.13 34.74
N ILE A 22 26.09 -7.34 34.56
CA ILE A 22 24.76 -7.38 35.25
C ILE A 22 24.75 -7.27 36.79
N PHE A 23 24.20 -6.16 37.35
CA PHE A 23 23.11 -6.05 38.35
C PHE A 23 23.22 -4.79 39.25
N ALA A 24 22.15 -3.97 39.21
CA ALA A 24 21.59 -3.13 40.28
C ALA A 24 22.48 -2.12 41.04
N VAL A 25 22.31 -0.82 40.73
CA VAL A 25 22.29 0.22 41.77
C VAL A 25 20.94 0.94 41.69
N VAL A 26 20.15 0.73 42.73
CA VAL A 26 18.82 1.27 42.98
C VAL A 26 18.93 2.74 43.40
N SER A 27 18.09 3.58 42.78
CA SER A 27 17.51 4.84 43.27
C SER A 27 18.41 5.96 43.79
N LEU A 28 18.48 7.08 43.05
CA LEU A 28 18.28 8.43 43.63
C LEU A 28 18.21 9.51 42.53
N ILE A 29 17.04 9.79 41.95
CA ILE A 29 16.55 11.18 41.73
C ILE A 29 15.03 11.15 41.89
N ALA A 30 14.55 11.81 42.93
CA ALA A 30 13.14 12.05 43.17
C ALA A 30 12.61 13.20 42.29
N LEU A 31 11.34 13.10 41.91
CA LEU A 31 10.46 14.20 41.50
C LEU A 31 10.86 14.98 40.24
N ILE A 32 10.75 14.33 39.09
CA ILE A 32 10.21 15.00 37.90
C ILE A 32 8.97 14.19 37.54
N ALA A 33 7.78 14.80 37.68
CA ALA A 33 6.55 14.20 37.20
C ALA A 33 6.77 13.81 35.73
N PRO A 34 6.51 12.56 35.30
CA PRO A 34 6.43 12.26 33.89
C PRO A 34 5.23 13.05 33.37
N SER A 35 5.48 14.21 32.76
CA SER A 35 4.45 14.91 32.00
C SER A 35 3.99 13.90 30.95
N ALA A 36 2.70 13.53 31.02
CA ALA A 36 2.02 12.65 30.08
C ALA A 36 1.86 13.30 28.69
N SER A 37 2.91 13.95 28.21
CA SER A 37 3.01 14.60 26.91
C SER A 37 4.06 13.94 26.01
N HIS A 38 4.94 13.09 26.54
CA HIS A 38 5.99 12.42 25.74
C HIS A 38 5.81 10.90 25.58
N ALA A 39 4.92 10.28 26.38
CA ALA A 39 4.61 8.85 26.26
C ALA A 39 3.52 8.56 25.19
N GLU A 40 2.64 9.52 24.92
CA GLU A 40 1.59 9.36 23.88
C GLU A 40 2.09 9.67 22.46
N GLU A 41 3.30 10.23 22.31
CA GLU A 41 3.86 10.60 21.01
C GLU A 41 4.42 9.39 20.24
N VAL A 42 4.98 8.41 20.95
CA VAL A 42 5.58 7.20 20.35
C VAL A 42 4.54 6.19 19.86
N ASP A 43 3.43 6.01 20.58
CA ASP A 43 2.35 5.09 20.18
C ASP A 43 1.54 5.64 18.99
N ASN A 44 1.34 6.96 18.92
CA ASN A 44 0.62 7.58 17.81
C ASN A 44 1.48 7.66 16.53
N ALA A 45 2.80 7.79 16.66
CA ALA A 45 3.74 7.71 15.54
C ALA A 45 3.74 6.31 14.89
N VAL A 46 3.75 5.24 15.69
CA VAL A 46 3.69 3.84 15.20
C VAL A 46 2.36 3.56 14.50
N ARG A 47 1.25 4.11 15.00
CA ARG A 47 -0.10 3.93 14.40
C ARG A 47 -0.28 4.67 13.08
N SER A 48 0.50 5.72 12.83
CA SER A 48 0.40 6.60 11.66
C SER A 48 1.39 6.25 10.53
N MET A 49 2.32 5.32 10.77
CA MET A 49 3.31 4.86 9.79
C MET A 49 2.76 4.09 8.57
N PRO A 50 1.75 3.20 8.66
CA PRO A 50 1.30 2.44 7.49
C PRO A 50 0.59 3.34 6.47
N ALA A 51 -0.18 4.33 6.93
CA ALA A 51 -0.91 5.24 6.04
C ALA A 51 0.04 6.10 5.20
N ARG A 52 1.09 6.66 5.82
CA ARG A 52 2.07 7.50 5.11
C ARG A 52 2.91 6.69 4.11
N GLN A 53 3.27 5.44 4.45
CA GLN A 53 3.98 4.55 3.53
C GLN A 53 3.10 4.17 2.35
N GLN A 54 1.83 3.86 2.59
CA GLN A 54 0.87 3.50 1.54
C GLN A 54 0.66 4.66 0.55
N GLU A 55 0.54 5.90 1.04
CA GLU A 55 0.47 7.08 0.18
C GLU A 55 1.72 7.25 -0.71
N THR A 56 2.91 6.98 -0.18
CA THR A 56 4.15 7.07 -0.98
C THR A 56 4.24 5.98 -2.04
N GLU A 57 3.84 4.75 -1.72
CA GLU A 57 3.85 3.64 -2.69
C GLU A 57 2.85 3.89 -3.84
N ASP A 58 1.65 4.36 -3.50
CA ASP A 58 0.63 4.73 -4.48
C ASP A 58 1.12 5.85 -5.42
N LEU A 59 1.76 6.88 -4.87
CA LEU A 59 2.33 7.99 -5.65
C LEU A 59 3.45 7.52 -6.58
N MET A 60 4.34 6.63 -6.10
CA MET A 60 5.42 6.08 -6.93
C MET A 60 4.87 5.23 -8.07
N THR A 61 3.79 4.49 -7.82
CA THR A 61 3.12 3.67 -8.83
C THR A 61 2.52 4.53 -9.94
N GLU A 62 1.83 5.62 -9.60
CA GLU A 62 1.28 6.56 -10.60
C GLU A 62 2.36 7.18 -11.47
N VAL A 63 3.46 7.59 -10.84
CA VAL A 63 4.61 8.13 -11.55
C VAL A 63 5.19 7.10 -12.51
N ASP A 64 5.36 5.85 -12.08
CA ASP A 64 5.94 4.79 -12.91
C ASP A 64 5.07 4.45 -14.13
N GLU A 65 3.75 4.40 -13.96
CA GLU A 65 2.81 4.20 -15.08
C GLU A 65 2.86 5.36 -16.07
N TRP A 66 2.89 6.59 -15.59
CA TRP A 66 3.02 7.77 -16.44
C TRP A 66 4.36 7.78 -17.21
N LEU A 67 5.47 7.48 -16.54
CA LEU A 67 6.80 7.38 -17.17
C LEU A 67 6.80 6.36 -18.32
N LYS A 68 6.14 5.22 -18.11
CA LYS A 68 6.01 4.16 -19.11
C LYS A 68 5.14 4.60 -20.30
N ALA A 69 4.00 5.25 -20.03
CA ALA A 69 3.09 5.74 -21.06
C ALA A 69 3.75 6.78 -21.98
N GLU A 70 4.52 7.70 -21.40
CA GLU A 70 5.27 8.73 -22.15
C GLU A 70 6.57 8.20 -22.77
N GLY A 71 6.93 6.95 -22.49
CA GLY A 71 8.17 6.35 -22.98
C GLY A 71 9.43 7.02 -22.42
N LEU A 72 9.36 7.56 -21.21
CA LEU A 72 10.47 8.18 -20.49
C LEU A 72 11.33 7.12 -19.77
N ASN A 73 12.49 7.52 -19.28
CA ASN A 73 13.31 6.70 -18.40
C ASN A 73 12.76 6.71 -16.96
N ARG A 74 13.38 5.94 -16.07
CA ARG A 74 12.99 5.85 -14.65
C ARG A 74 13.06 7.18 -13.88
N PHE A 75 13.61 8.25 -14.43
CA PHE A 75 13.74 9.56 -13.76
C PHE A 75 12.89 10.65 -14.42
N GLY A 76 12.08 10.31 -15.43
CA GLY A 76 11.27 11.30 -16.14
C GLY A 76 12.01 12.11 -17.19
N ASP A 77 13.20 11.66 -17.61
CA ASP A 77 13.92 12.22 -18.74
C ASP A 77 13.79 11.31 -19.98
N PRO A 78 14.14 11.77 -21.19
CA PRO A 78 14.19 10.92 -22.38
C PRO A 78 15.05 9.66 -22.17
N LYS A 79 14.68 8.55 -22.83
CA LYS A 79 15.38 7.26 -22.68
C LYS A 79 16.87 7.32 -23.05
N ASP A 80 17.23 8.18 -23.98
CA ASP A 80 18.61 8.36 -24.45
C ASP A 80 19.42 9.35 -23.59
N THR A 81 18.87 9.80 -22.46
CA THR A 81 19.59 10.69 -21.53
C THR A 81 20.73 9.95 -20.86
N MET A 82 21.97 10.37 -21.13
CA MET A 82 23.14 9.93 -20.38
C MET A 82 23.37 10.83 -19.17
N TYR A 83 23.67 10.21 -18.02
CA TYR A 83 24.05 10.90 -16.80
C TYR A 83 25.56 10.76 -16.61
N THR A 84 26.28 11.89 -16.59
CA THR A 84 27.75 11.92 -16.46
C THR A 84 28.27 11.27 -15.17
N GLY A 85 27.45 11.21 -14.12
CA GLY A 85 27.72 10.51 -12.85
C GLY A 85 26.87 9.25 -12.62
N GLY A 86 26.32 8.65 -13.68
CA GLY A 86 25.53 7.40 -13.65
C GLY A 86 24.09 7.51 -13.14
N SER A 87 23.78 8.50 -12.29
CA SER A 87 22.41 8.77 -11.83
C SER A 87 22.19 10.27 -11.61
N PRO A 88 21.03 10.84 -12.01
CA PRO A 88 20.69 12.24 -11.74
C PRO A 88 20.39 12.50 -10.25
N LEU A 89 20.26 11.44 -9.45
CA LEU A 89 19.97 11.53 -8.02
C LEU A 89 21.22 11.70 -7.17
N PHE A 90 22.42 11.62 -7.74
CA PHE A 90 23.67 11.76 -7.00
C PHE A 90 24.34 13.09 -7.33
N ASP A 91 24.54 13.91 -6.31
CA ASP A 91 25.32 15.14 -6.41
C ASP A 91 26.77 14.84 -6.02
N GLU A 92 27.68 14.84 -7.00
CA GLU A 92 29.10 14.55 -6.80
C GLU A 92 29.83 15.64 -6.00
N SER A 93 29.33 16.88 -6.04
CA SER A 93 29.97 18.02 -5.35
C SER A 93 29.71 18.01 -3.85
N THR A 94 28.54 17.51 -3.45
CA THR A 94 28.11 17.43 -2.04
C THR A 94 28.11 16.01 -1.47
N GLY A 95 28.20 14.99 -2.33
CA GLY A 95 28.07 13.57 -1.98
C GLY A 95 26.64 13.15 -1.59
N GLN A 96 25.66 14.05 -1.73
CA GLN A 96 24.29 13.80 -1.30
C GLN A 96 23.47 13.08 -2.36
N ARG A 97 22.51 12.28 -1.89
CA ARG A 97 21.51 11.63 -2.75
C ARG A 97 20.17 12.34 -2.61
N ARG A 98 19.55 12.66 -3.73
CA ARG A 98 18.20 13.21 -3.79
C ARG A 98 17.17 12.09 -3.93
N ASP A 99 15.99 12.32 -3.36
CA ASP A 99 14.84 11.45 -3.58
C ASP A 99 14.38 11.46 -5.05
N ARG A 100 13.95 10.29 -5.54
CA ARG A 100 13.53 10.09 -6.94
C ARG A 100 12.29 10.93 -7.27
N TYR A 101 11.28 10.89 -6.42
CA TYR A 101 10.04 11.64 -6.64
C TYR A 101 10.31 13.14 -6.57
N ALA A 102 11.13 13.58 -5.61
CA ALA A 102 11.55 14.98 -5.53
C ALA A 102 12.23 15.43 -6.83
N TYR A 103 13.08 14.60 -7.44
CA TYR A 103 13.70 14.88 -8.74
C TYR A 103 12.66 15.01 -9.87
N ILE A 104 11.81 13.98 -10.03
CA ILE A 104 10.77 13.94 -11.07
C ILE A 104 9.83 15.14 -10.94
N ARG A 105 9.37 15.44 -9.73
CA ARG A 105 8.52 16.59 -9.42
C ARG A 105 9.15 17.93 -9.78
N SER A 106 10.47 18.07 -9.61
CA SER A 106 11.14 19.31 -10.03
C SER A 106 11.27 19.46 -11.55
N ARG A 107 11.25 18.35 -12.30
CA ARG A 107 11.30 18.36 -13.77
C ARG A 107 9.90 18.51 -14.38
N HIS A 108 8.89 18.00 -13.68
CA HIS A 108 7.48 17.97 -14.08
C HIS A 108 6.61 18.64 -13.01
N PRO A 109 6.70 19.98 -12.86
CA PRO A 109 6.00 20.71 -11.80
C PRO A 109 4.48 20.75 -11.98
N ASP A 110 3.98 20.44 -13.19
CA ASP A 110 2.57 20.30 -13.50
C ASP A 110 2.00 18.93 -13.08
N GLU A 111 2.85 18.05 -12.53
CA GLU A 111 2.49 16.74 -11.99
C GLU A 111 1.58 15.93 -12.94
N PRO A 112 2.03 15.66 -14.19
CA PRO A 112 1.22 15.06 -15.25
C PRO A 112 0.62 13.70 -14.87
N TRP A 113 1.29 12.93 -14.01
CA TRP A 113 0.77 11.67 -13.47
C TRP A 113 -0.55 11.83 -12.69
N LYS A 114 -0.86 13.04 -12.19
CA LYS A 114 -2.12 13.33 -11.51
C LYS A 114 -3.32 13.55 -12.43
N ARG A 115 -3.10 13.84 -13.73
CA ARG A 115 -4.20 14.13 -14.67
C ARG A 115 -5.09 12.91 -14.94
N GLY A 116 -4.56 11.70 -14.79
CA GLY A 116 -5.32 10.45 -14.80
C GLY A 116 -5.89 10.04 -13.43
N SER A 117 -5.53 10.76 -12.36
CA SER A 117 -5.90 10.45 -10.97
C SER A 117 -7.28 10.99 -10.57
N VAL A 118 -8.24 11.11 -11.51
CA VAL A 118 -9.61 10.77 -11.14
C VAL A 118 -9.61 9.27 -10.93
N ARG A 119 -8.99 8.84 -9.83
CA ARG A 119 -9.36 7.61 -9.18
C ARG A 119 -10.81 7.92 -8.77
N PRO A 120 -11.88 7.38 -9.39
CA PRO A 120 -13.00 7.08 -8.54
C PRO A 120 -12.35 6.20 -7.49
N LYS A 121 -12.31 6.68 -6.24
CA LYS A 121 -12.17 5.77 -5.11
C LYS A 121 -13.12 4.66 -5.48
N ILE A 122 -12.61 3.45 -5.68
CA ILE A 122 -13.44 2.28 -5.89
C ILE A 122 -14.21 2.17 -4.57
N VAL A 123 -15.32 2.92 -4.47
CA VAL A 123 -16.56 2.42 -3.94
C VAL A 123 -16.67 1.07 -4.61
N ASP A 124 -16.68 0.01 -3.81
CA ASP A 124 -16.92 -1.34 -4.29
C ASP A 124 -17.98 -1.23 -5.38
N VAL A 125 -17.57 -1.43 -6.65
CA VAL A 125 -18.47 -1.29 -7.80
C VAL A 125 -19.36 -2.53 -7.77
N ASP A 126 -20.30 -2.52 -6.84
CA ASP A 126 -21.56 -3.25 -6.83
C ASP A 126 -22.68 -2.38 -7.43
N GLU A 127 -22.33 -1.26 -8.08
CA GLU A 127 -23.31 -0.42 -8.75
C GLU A 127 -23.50 -0.88 -10.20
N THR A 128 -24.40 -1.86 -10.34
CA THR A 128 -25.16 -2.18 -11.55
C THR A 128 -24.39 -2.80 -12.72
N ARG A 129 -23.81 -3.99 -12.49
CA ARG A 129 -24.00 -5.01 -13.52
C ARG A 129 -25.47 -5.40 -13.43
N ASP A 130 -26.25 -5.14 -14.47
CA ASP A 130 -27.60 -5.70 -14.55
C ASP A 130 -27.50 -7.18 -14.18
N PRO A 131 -28.18 -7.62 -13.10
CA PRO A 131 -28.05 -8.99 -12.65
C PRO A 131 -28.45 -9.87 -13.82
N ARG A 132 -27.58 -10.83 -14.16
CA ARG A 132 -27.75 -11.71 -15.31
C ARG A 132 -29.12 -12.40 -15.30
N PHE A 133 -29.72 -12.54 -14.12
CA PHE A 133 -31.04 -13.11 -13.91
C PHE A 133 -31.95 -12.13 -13.14
N PRO A 134 -33.28 -12.20 -13.32
CA PRO A 134 -34.23 -11.39 -12.56
C PRO A 134 -34.09 -11.58 -11.04
N ALA A 135 -34.11 -10.48 -10.29
CA ALA A 135 -33.98 -10.51 -8.83
C ALA A 135 -35.06 -11.35 -8.12
N ARG A 136 -36.26 -11.44 -8.71
CA ARG A 136 -37.38 -12.23 -8.16
C ARG A 136 -37.11 -13.75 -8.12
N TRP A 137 -36.18 -14.26 -8.93
CA TRP A 137 -35.83 -15.68 -8.96
C TRP A 137 -34.92 -16.11 -7.80
N GLY A 138 -34.41 -15.14 -7.02
CA GLY A 138 -33.50 -15.40 -5.91
C GLY A 138 -32.06 -15.70 -6.36
N PRO A 139 -31.20 -16.14 -5.43
CA PRO A 139 -29.80 -16.42 -5.72
C PRO A 139 -29.64 -17.67 -6.62
N GLU A 140 -28.67 -17.62 -7.52
CA GLU A 140 -28.29 -18.76 -8.34
C GLU A 140 -27.77 -19.93 -7.46
N PRO A 141 -27.87 -21.19 -7.92
CA PRO A 141 -27.42 -22.34 -7.15
C PRO A 141 -25.91 -22.24 -6.85
N PRO A 142 -25.48 -22.35 -5.57
CA PRO A 142 -24.09 -22.13 -5.14
C PRO A 142 -23.13 -23.23 -5.60
N VAL A 143 -23.66 -24.41 -5.93
CA VAL A 143 -22.90 -25.53 -6.49
C VAL A 143 -23.42 -25.80 -7.90
N GLN A 144 -22.58 -25.57 -8.89
CA GLN A 144 -22.88 -25.78 -10.30
C GLN A 144 -22.04 -26.93 -10.87
N THR A 145 -22.59 -27.66 -11.86
CA THR A 145 -21.80 -28.64 -12.60
C THR A 145 -20.82 -27.94 -13.54
N ARG A 146 -19.73 -28.63 -13.89
CA ARG A 146 -18.70 -28.13 -14.84
C ARG A 146 -19.16 -28.19 -16.30
N ASP A 147 -20.40 -28.58 -16.55
CA ASP A 147 -20.94 -28.67 -17.90
C ASP A 147 -21.13 -27.28 -18.48
N PHE A 148 -21.03 -27.17 -19.80
CA PHE A 148 -21.26 -25.93 -20.51
C PHE A 148 -22.30 -26.16 -21.60
N ARG A 149 -23.44 -25.48 -21.50
CA ARG A 149 -24.56 -25.60 -22.44
C ARG A 149 -25.29 -24.27 -22.59
N GLU A 150 -26.05 -24.14 -23.67
CA GLU A 150 -26.93 -22.99 -23.88
C GLU A 150 -28.06 -22.97 -22.86
N LEU A 151 -28.29 -21.80 -22.26
CA LEU A 151 -29.35 -21.53 -21.29
C LEU A 151 -30.60 -21.05 -22.02
N PRO A 152 -31.80 -21.42 -21.56
CA PRO A 152 -33.05 -20.94 -22.13
C PRO A 152 -33.21 -19.43 -21.88
N GLY A 153 -34.07 -18.75 -22.64
CA GLY A 153 -34.36 -17.32 -22.42
C GLY A 153 -33.26 -16.35 -22.86
N GLY A 154 -32.24 -16.79 -23.60
CA GLY A 154 -31.20 -15.92 -24.15
C GLY A 154 -30.13 -15.51 -23.13
N TYR A 155 -30.09 -16.13 -21.95
CA TYR A 155 -29.10 -15.84 -20.90
C TYR A 155 -27.67 -16.30 -21.22
N GLY A 156 -27.41 -16.79 -22.44
CA GLY A 156 -26.10 -17.25 -22.90
C GLY A 156 -25.84 -18.71 -22.54
N PHE A 157 -24.69 -18.99 -21.95
CA PHE A 157 -24.27 -20.36 -21.63
C PHE A 157 -24.00 -20.55 -20.14
N GLY A 158 -24.18 -21.77 -19.63
CA GLY A 158 -23.94 -22.10 -18.24
C GLY A 158 -24.02 -23.58 -17.94
N SER A 159 -24.08 -23.90 -16.65
CA SER A 159 -24.13 -25.28 -16.17
C SER A 159 -25.50 -25.93 -16.35
N SER A 160 -25.55 -27.26 -16.33
CA SER A 160 -26.82 -28.01 -16.32
C SER A 160 -27.65 -27.72 -15.07
N THR A 161 -27.00 -27.42 -13.94
CA THR A 161 -27.69 -26.98 -12.71
C THR A 161 -28.34 -25.62 -12.91
N LEU A 162 -27.62 -24.67 -13.51
CA LEU A 162 -28.12 -23.33 -13.81
C LEU A 162 -29.26 -23.39 -14.83
N TYR A 163 -29.14 -24.25 -15.85
CA TYR A 163 -30.20 -24.50 -16.84
C TYR A 163 -31.53 -24.90 -16.15
N LYS A 164 -31.50 -25.92 -15.27
CA LYS A 164 -32.71 -26.40 -14.58
C LYS A 164 -33.31 -25.33 -13.68
N TRP A 165 -32.47 -24.52 -13.03
CA TRP A 165 -32.91 -23.43 -12.18
C TRP A 165 -33.61 -22.32 -12.98
N ILE A 166 -33.07 -21.92 -14.13
CA ILE A 166 -33.71 -20.94 -15.03
C ILE A 166 -35.05 -21.49 -15.55
N GLU A 167 -35.06 -22.74 -16.03
CA GLU A 167 -36.28 -23.39 -16.54
C GLU A 167 -37.40 -23.42 -15.49
N THR A 168 -37.07 -23.76 -14.25
CA THR A 168 -38.03 -23.80 -13.14
C THR A 168 -38.60 -22.41 -12.83
N ASN A 169 -37.76 -21.37 -12.84
CA ASN A 169 -38.21 -20.02 -12.53
C ASN A 169 -39.03 -19.39 -13.68
N MET A 170 -38.69 -19.69 -14.94
CA MET A 170 -39.49 -19.26 -16.09
C MET A 170 -40.87 -19.94 -16.11
N ALA A 171 -40.95 -21.21 -15.68
CA ALA A 171 -42.24 -21.90 -15.54
C ALA A 171 -43.12 -21.24 -14.47
N LYS A 172 -42.54 -20.90 -13.31
CA LYS A 172 -43.25 -20.15 -12.26
C LYS A 172 -43.69 -18.76 -12.72
N ASP A 173 -42.83 -18.03 -13.42
CA ASP A 173 -43.21 -16.74 -14.00
C ASP A 173 -44.36 -16.89 -15.02
N ALA A 174 -44.43 -18.01 -15.74
CA ALA A 174 -45.51 -18.27 -16.69
C ALA A 174 -46.83 -18.62 -15.99
N GLU A 175 -46.77 -19.32 -14.84
CA GLU A 175 -47.91 -19.58 -13.95
C GLU A 175 -48.39 -18.28 -13.30
N ASP A 176 -47.51 -17.43 -12.75
CA ASP A 176 -47.92 -16.16 -12.15
C ASP A 176 -48.68 -15.23 -13.13
N LEU A 177 -48.42 -15.36 -14.43
CA LEU A 177 -49.10 -14.61 -15.49
C LEU A 177 -50.53 -15.11 -15.80
N ASP A 178 -50.90 -16.32 -15.39
CA ASP A 178 -52.26 -16.84 -15.56
C ASP A 178 -53.17 -16.50 -14.36
N GLU A 179 -52.61 -16.37 -13.15
CA GLU A 179 -53.37 -16.03 -11.94
C GLU A 179 -53.68 -14.53 -11.76
N THR A 180 -52.91 -13.63 -12.37
CA THR A 180 -53.15 -12.16 -12.29
C THR A 180 -54.06 -11.61 -13.40
N GLY A 181 -54.65 -12.49 -14.21
CA GLY A 181 -55.46 -12.16 -15.39
C GLY A 181 -56.98 -12.17 -15.22
N GLU A 182 -57.53 -12.14 -14.00
CA GLU A 182 -58.98 -11.97 -13.71
C GLU A 182 -59.34 -10.62 -13.08
#